data_AF-A0A9X6MUT0-F1
#
_entry.id   AF-A0A9X6MUT0-F1
#
_cell.length_a   1.000
_cell.length_b   1.000
_cell.length_c   1.000
_cell.angle_alpha   90.00
_cell.angle_beta   90.00
_cell.angle_gamma   90.00
#
_symmetry.space_group_name_H-M   'P 1'
#
loop_
_entity.id
_entity.type
_entity.pdbx_description
1 polymer ?
#
loop_
_entity_poly.entity_id
_entity_poly.type
_entity_poly.pdbx_seq_one_letter_code
_entity_poly.pdbx_strand_id
1 'polypeptide(L)'
;MKVKQITSMERLMYHQDDWNRILSINQNNNPFIEFDWICHWLLYFRDSYNIQIYAVEYESQVIAFVPFTKQKKNIYEYIQFVGFNQANYMDIVAVEEWKERAIRTVLNEIMNQPRTVFILHGLLESKRTSKIFIRYFTEQGIPFYTSQIVSPYIDFGKIENFNDFIKKKMKKHGGDRKEKRLKTLGNVTVYPLRDDQLEVMFQLHKKRWKMKMDTSGFTKGHTHEFYKSLSLLKNDVLETKLEGLFIENQLIAFFYGFVCRNRYVLYILSHDDDFGLFSPGRMLLHETIKNRYLNQVTYYDLSIGYEPYKLDWNTCTDRVNKVIFPGKGWGARIGFWSITFKENLIQICKQNWRLVHFKRNTMGKIKKYVQEFRFPHVKKIISAIGLFIFQKYVYEVHRMNRDDLNAQNTTNFQLLTLKEIYKYPTLFQGDFKNIMKRLYQKQQSYCVIKNDQVFNYFWVNKTAIRMDDLGIGEPLTENSLYVYDWMFFDGNAIAELFQKHNNVESIYITIPNHYKNKNLFYEQGFVKEYQITKIKILGFSFIKKQFFQ
;
A
#
# COMPACT_ATOMS: atom_id res chain seq x y z
N MET A 1 -22.37 -33.61 -26.08
CA MET A 1 -21.38 -32.52 -25.97
C MET A 1 -20.03 -33.09 -26.31
N LYS A 2 -19.26 -32.39 -27.13
CA LYS A 2 -17.91 -32.78 -27.52
C LYS A 2 -16.92 -31.86 -26.80
N VAL A 3 -15.89 -32.42 -26.18
CA VAL A 3 -14.82 -31.63 -25.57
C VAL A 3 -13.62 -31.60 -26.51
N LYS A 4 -13.06 -30.41 -26.72
CA LYS A 4 -11.81 -30.21 -27.46
C LYS A 4 -10.79 -29.53 -26.54
N GLN A 5 -9.57 -30.07 -26.50
CA GLN A 5 -8.49 -29.51 -25.72
C GLN A 5 -7.65 -28.53 -26.57
N ILE A 6 -7.47 -27.32 -26.05
CA ILE A 6 -6.63 -26.26 -26.59
C ILE A 6 -5.34 -26.20 -25.77
N THR A 7 -4.21 -26.35 -26.45
CA THR A 7 -2.87 -26.49 -25.85
C THR A 7 -1.86 -25.46 -26.33
N SER A 8 -2.24 -24.55 -27.23
CA SER A 8 -1.38 -23.48 -27.73
C SER A 8 -2.13 -22.16 -27.86
N MET A 9 -1.40 -21.04 -27.83
CA MET A 9 -1.93 -19.70 -28.04
C MET A 9 -2.58 -19.54 -29.41
N GLU A 10 -1.92 -20.04 -30.46
CA GLU A 10 -2.43 -20.00 -31.84
C GLU A 10 -3.83 -20.64 -31.94
N ARG A 11 -4.02 -21.79 -31.29
CA ARG A 11 -5.32 -22.47 -31.27
C ARG A 11 -6.36 -21.70 -30.47
N LEU A 12 -5.96 -21.07 -29.37
CA LEU A 12 -6.84 -20.25 -28.56
C LEU A 12 -7.36 -19.03 -29.34
N MET A 13 -6.53 -18.44 -30.20
CA MET A 13 -6.92 -17.27 -31.01
C MET A 13 -8.13 -17.53 -31.93
N TYR A 14 -8.26 -18.75 -32.48
CA TYR A 14 -9.44 -19.11 -33.29
C TYR A 14 -10.76 -19.10 -32.50
N HIS A 15 -10.70 -19.06 -31.17
CA HIS A 15 -11.86 -19.09 -30.29
C HIS A 15 -12.20 -17.72 -29.68
N GLN A 16 -11.55 -16.64 -30.12
CA GLN A 16 -11.79 -15.30 -29.59
C GLN A 16 -13.27 -14.88 -29.70
N ASP A 17 -13.88 -15.07 -30.88
CA ASP A 17 -15.27 -14.67 -31.12
C ASP A 17 -16.26 -15.48 -30.28
N ASP A 18 -16.06 -16.79 -30.18
CA ASP A 18 -16.88 -17.66 -29.32
C ASP A 18 -16.78 -17.28 -27.84
N TRP A 19 -15.56 -17.00 -27.38
CA TRP A 19 -15.32 -16.60 -25.99
C TRP A 19 -16.01 -15.26 -25.68
N ASN A 20 -15.79 -14.26 -26.54
CA ASN A 20 -16.39 -12.94 -26.39
C ASN A 20 -17.91 -12.98 -26.49
N ARG A 21 -18.48 -13.81 -27.38
CA ARG A 21 -19.91 -14.03 -27.49
C ARG A 21 -20.49 -14.56 -26.17
N ILE A 22 -19.88 -15.58 -25.57
CA ILE A 22 -20.33 -16.15 -24.29
C ILE A 22 -20.28 -15.10 -23.18
N LEU A 23 -19.18 -14.34 -23.08
CA LEU A 23 -19.05 -13.26 -22.09
C LEU A 23 -20.07 -12.15 -22.28
N SER A 24 -20.39 -11.80 -23.53
CA SER A 24 -21.40 -10.81 -23.88
C SER A 24 -22.80 -11.26 -23.47
N ILE A 25 -23.20 -12.49 -23.80
CA ILE A 25 -24.50 -13.08 -23.40
C ILE A 25 -24.68 -13.00 -21.88
N ASN A 26 -23.63 -13.31 -21.13
CA ASN A 26 -23.66 -13.31 -19.66
C ASN A 26 -23.49 -11.92 -19.03
N GLN A 27 -23.32 -10.86 -19.83
CA GLN A 27 -22.98 -9.51 -19.37
C GLN A 27 -21.83 -9.53 -18.35
N ASN A 28 -20.74 -10.22 -18.69
CA ASN A 28 -19.62 -10.41 -17.77
C ASN A 28 -19.09 -9.06 -17.23
N ASN A 29 -18.71 -9.00 -15.97
CA ASN A 29 -18.04 -7.83 -15.40
C ASN A 29 -16.80 -8.20 -14.58
N ASN A 30 -16.29 -9.42 -14.79
CA ASN A 30 -15.04 -9.90 -14.23
C ASN A 30 -13.91 -9.69 -15.27
N PRO A 31 -12.97 -8.76 -15.05
CA PRO A 31 -11.90 -8.47 -16.00
C PRO A 31 -10.98 -9.68 -16.25
N PHE A 32 -10.83 -10.56 -15.26
CA PHE A 32 -9.83 -11.64 -15.29
C PHE A 32 -10.21 -12.82 -16.19
N ILE A 33 -11.45 -12.87 -16.68
CA ILE A 33 -11.90 -13.90 -17.65
C ILE A 33 -12.16 -13.32 -19.04
N GLU A 34 -11.93 -12.02 -19.25
CA GLU A 34 -11.94 -11.42 -20.58
C GLU A 34 -10.81 -12.02 -21.43
N PHE A 35 -11.10 -12.23 -22.72
CA PHE A 35 -10.18 -12.90 -23.63
C PHE A 35 -8.83 -12.18 -23.70
N ASP A 36 -8.86 -10.84 -23.80
CA ASP A 36 -7.65 -10.02 -23.85
C ASP A 36 -6.79 -10.18 -22.60
N TRP A 37 -7.41 -10.19 -21.41
CA TRP A 37 -6.68 -10.37 -20.15
C TRP A 37 -6.02 -11.76 -20.09
N ILE A 38 -6.74 -12.80 -20.50
CA ILE A 38 -6.25 -14.18 -20.57
C ILE A 38 -5.06 -14.29 -21.53
N CYS A 39 -5.15 -13.70 -22.72
CA CYS A 39 -4.08 -13.69 -23.70
C CYS A 39 -2.83 -12.99 -23.19
N HIS A 40 -2.96 -11.83 -22.53
CA HIS A 40 -1.84 -11.15 -21.91
C HIS A 40 -1.20 -12.01 -20.82
N TRP A 41 -2.00 -12.66 -19.97
CA TRP A 41 -1.43 -13.53 -18.94
C TRP A 41 -0.65 -14.71 -19.57
N LEU A 42 -1.23 -15.37 -20.57
CA LEU A 42 -0.56 -16.48 -21.24
C LEU A 42 0.71 -16.03 -21.95
N LEU A 43 0.75 -14.84 -22.56
CA LEU A 43 1.94 -14.30 -23.22
C LEU A 43 3.16 -14.26 -22.29
N TYR A 44 2.96 -13.83 -21.03
CA TYR A 44 4.06 -13.64 -20.07
C TYR A 44 4.31 -14.84 -19.14
N PHE A 45 3.36 -15.76 -19.01
CA PHE A 45 3.45 -16.89 -18.08
C PHE A 45 3.45 -18.28 -18.75
N ARG A 46 3.33 -18.39 -20.08
CA ARG A 46 3.33 -19.67 -20.82
C ARG A 46 4.52 -20.57 -20.55
N ASP A 47 5.71 -20.02 -20.30
CA ASP A 47 6.91 -20.82 -20.06
C ASP A 47 6.90 -21.48 -18.67
N SER A 48 6.07 -20.97 -17.76
CA SER A 48 5.89 -21.53 -16.41
C SER A 48 4.66 -22.45 -16.30
N TYR A 49 3.75 -22.39 -17.27
CA TYR A 49 2.43 -23.02 -17.22
C TYR A 49 2.00 -23.53 -18.60
N ASN A 50 1.81 -24.84 -18.73
CA ASN A 50 1.31 -25.44 -19.96
C ASN A 50 -0.18 -25.11 -20.14
N ILE A 51 -0.58 -24.68 -21.33
CA ILE A 51 -1.97 -24.35 -21.66
C ILE A 51 -2.81 -25.63 -21.68
N GLN A 52 -3.93 -25.62 -20.96
CA GLN A 52 -4.85 -26.75 -20.88
C GLN A 52 -6.30 -26.25 -20.80
N ILE A 53 -6.74 -25.56 -21.85
CA ILE A 53 -8.08 -25.00 -21.94
C ILE A 53 -8.99 -26.02 -22.63
N TYR A 54 -10.20 -26.22 -22.13
CA TYR A 54 -11.17 -27.13 -22.75
C TYR A 54 -12.35 -26.35 -23.31
N ALA A 55 -12.56 -26.45 -24.62
CA ALA A 55 -13.76 -25.96 -25.28
C ALA A 55 -14.81 -27.08 -25.30
N VAL A 56 -16.05 -26.75 -24.94
CA VAL A 56 -17.18 -27.67 -24.98
C VAL A 56 -18.12 -27.24 -26.10
N GLU A 57 -18.38 -28.16 -27.02
CA GLU A 57 -19.25 -27.96 -28.17
C GLU A 57 -20.57 -28.73 -28.02
N TYR A 58 -21.65 -28.07 -28.42
CA TYR A 58 -22.97 -28.65 -28.58
C TYR A 58 -23.54 -28.18 -29.92
N GLU A 59 -24.01 -29.11 -30.76
CA GLU A 59 -24.56 -28.81 -32.10
C GLU A 59 -23.65 -27.88 -32.93
N SER A 60 -22.35 -28.19 -32.96
CA SER A 60 -21.30 -27.42 -33.67
C SER A 60 -21.06 -25.98 -33.18
N GLN A 61 -21.66 -25.59 -32.06
CA GLN A 61 -21.41 -24.30 -31.41
C GLN A 61 -20.61 -24.50 -30.11
N VAL A 62 -19.61 -23.65 -29.87
CA VAL A 62 -18.90 -23.65 -28.59
C VAL A 62 -19.78 -23.00 -27.53
N ILE A 63 -20.08 -23.73 -26.46
CA ILE A 63 -20.98 -23.29 -25.37
C ILE A 63 -20.23 -23.00 -24.07
N ALA A 64 -18.99 -23.47 -23.94
CA ALA A 64 -18.17 -23.22 -22.77
C ALA A 64 -16.66 -23.35 -23.04
N PHE A 65 -15.88 -22.62 -22.24
CA PHE A 65 -14.45 -22.78 -22.04
C PHE A 65 -14.15 -23.01 -20.57
N VAL A 66 -13.35 -24.04 -20.28
CA VAL A 66 -12.79 -24.33 -18.95
C VAL A 66 -11.31 -23.95 -19.00
N PRO A 67 -10.94 -22.75 -18.52
CA PRO A 67 -9.63 -22.19 -18.81
C PRO A 67 -8.59 -22.63 -17.78
N PHE A 68 -8.02 -23.82 -17.96
CA PHE A 68 -6.98 -24.32 -17.08
C PHE A 68 -5.57 -24.18 -17.65
N THR A 69 -4.62 -24.27 -16.73
CA THR A 69 -3.19 -24.45 -16.98
C THR A 69 -2.70 -25.62 -16.17
N LYS A 70 -1.59 -26.20 -16.62
CA LYS A 70 -0.92 -27.32 -15.96
C LYS A 70 0.52 -26.96 -15.61
N GLN A 71 0.87 -27.18 -14.35
CA GLN A 71 2.22 -26.97 -13.84
C GLN A 71 2.77 -28.29 -13.28
N LYS A 72 3.96 -28.69 -13.74
CA LYS A 72 4.67 -29.87 -13.21
C LYS A 72 5.44 -29.49 -11.94
N LYS A 73 5.34 -30.32 -10.91
CA LYS A 73 5.95 -30.10 -9.59
C LYS A 73 6.48 -31.40 -9.00
N ASN A 74 7.76 -31.68 -9.21
CA ASN A 74 8.44 -32.90 -8.75
C ASN A 74 7.58 -34.17 -8.94
N ILE A 75 6.85 -34.59 -7.90
CA ILE A 75 6.06 -35.83 -7.82
C ILE A 75 4.60 -35.64 -8.28
N TYR A 76 4.09 -34.40 -8.31
CA TYR A 76 2.69 -34.08 -8.62
C TYR A 76 2.57 -33.07 -9.77
N GLU A 77 1.41 -33.04 -10.37
CA GLU A 77 1.02 -32.01 -11.33
C GLU A 77 -0.13 -31.19 -10.75
N TYR A 78 -0.09 -29.88 -10.99
CA TYR A 78 -1.16 -28.97 -10.59
C TYR A 78 -1.95 -28.55 -11.81
N ILE A 79 -3.28 -28.63 -11.69
CA ILE A 79 -4.20 -27.97 -12.61
C ILE A 79 -4.83 -26.79 -11.90
N GLN A 80 -4.69 -25.61 -12.50
CA GLN A 80 -5.11 -24.33 -11.95
C GLN A 80 -5.83 -23.54 -13.03
N PHE A 81 -6.64 -22.56 -12.67
CA PHE A 81 -7.12 -21.60 -13.67
C PHE A 81 -5.95 -20.89 -14.34
N VAL A 82 -6.12 -20.54 -15.62
CA VAL A 82 -5.35 -19.45 -16.25
C VAL A 82 -5.45 -18.22 -15.34
N GLY A 83 -4.40 -17.42 -15.24
CA GLY A 83 -4.39 -16.29 -14.30
C GLY A 83 -3.90 -16.64 -12.91
N PHE A 84 -3.45 -17.88 -12.64
CA PHE A 84 -2.97 -18.27 -11.31
C PHE A 84 -1.93 -17.28 -10.75
N ASN A 85 -2.01 -17.02 -9.44
CA ASN A 85 -1.30 -15.97 -8.69
C ASN A 85 -1.60 -14.51 -9.04
N GLN A 86 -2.17 -14.20 -10.22
CA GLN A 86 -2.45 -12.82 -10.63
C GLN A 86 -3.95 -12.48 -10.61
N ALA A 87 -4.84 -13.37 -11.05
CA ALA A 87 -6.27 -13.14 -11.03
C ALA A 87 -6.85 -13.31 -9.61
N ASN A 88 -7.53 -12.28 -9.10
CA ASN A 88 -8.26 -12.38 -7.82
C ASN A 88 -9.61 -13.08 -7.99
N TYR A 89 -10.19 -13.03 -9.19
CA TYR A 89 -11.40 -13.77 -9.56
C TYR A 89 -11.13 -14.59 -10.82
N MET A 90 -11.67 -15.79 -10.87
CA MET A 90 -11.66 -16.64 -12.06
C MET A 90 -12.97 -17.38 -12.10
N ASP A 91 -13.37 -17.79 -13.30
CA ASP A 91 -14.55 -18.63 -13.49
C ASP A 91 -14.43 -19.42 -14.79
N ILE A 92 -15.39 -20.31 -14.99
CA ILE A 92 -15.66 -21.01 -16.24
C ILE A 92 -16.43 -20.06 -17.17
N VAL A 93 -15.97 -19.92 -18.41
CA VAL A 93 -16.63 -19.08 -19.41
C VAL A 93 -17.65 -19.95 -20.13
N ALA A 94 -18.89 -19.98 -19.65
CA ALA A 94 -19.94 -20.82 -20.21
C ALA A 94 -21.25 -20.06 -20.34
N VAL A 95 -22.04 -20.36 -21.36
CA VAL A 95 -23.44 -19.91 -21.40
C VAL A 95 -24.14 -20.44 -20.14
N GLU A 96 -24.79 -19.57 -19.37
CA GLU A 96 -25.25 -19.88 -18.01
C GLU A 96 -26.13 -21.13 -17.94
N GLU A 97 -27.03 -21.30 -18.91
CA GLU A 97 -27.91 -22.48 -19.05
C GLU A 97 -27.15 -23.80 -19.19
N TRP A 98 -25.98 -23.77 -19.83
CA TRP A 98 -25.16 -24.94 -20.11
C TRP A 98 -24.01 -25.13 -19.11
N LYS A 99 -23.79 -24.16 -18.22
CA LYS A 99 -22.61 -24.06 -17.34
C LYS A 99 -22.37 -25.34 -16.53
N GLU A 100 -23.39 -25.83 -15.85
CA GLU A 100 -23.27 -27.05 -15.04
C GLU A 100 -22.92 -28.27 -15.89
N ARG A 101 -23.66 -28.47 -16.99
CA ARG A 101 -23.48 -29.64 -17.85
C ARG A 101 -22.08 -29.64 -18.48
N ALA A 102 -21.63 -28.48 -18.95
CA ALA A 102 -20.28 -28.30 -19.49
C ALA A 102 -19.19 -28.60 -18.45
N ILE A 103 -19.30 -28.07 -17.23
CA ILE A 103 -18.35 -28.35 -16.15
C ILE A 103 -18.28 -29.86 -15.86
N ARG A 104 -19.43 -30.52 -15.70
CA ARG A 104 -19.50 -31.96 -15.42
C ARG A 104 -18.90 -32.79 -16.56
N THR A 105 -19.19 -32.44 -17.81
CA THR A 105 -18.61 -33.11 -18.98
C THR A 105 -17.09 -33.02 -18.98
N VAL A 106 -16.52 -31.83 -18.76
CA VAL A 106 -15.06 -31.66 -18.71
C VAL A 106 -14.44 -32.40 -17.53
N LEU A 107 -15.04 -32.32 -16.34
CA LEU A 107 -14.55 -33.05 -15.16
C LEU A 107 -14.50 -34.56 -15.41
N ASN A 108 -15.56 -35.14 -15.99
CA ASN A 108 -15.60 -36.58 -16.28
C ASN A 108 -14.45 -37.05 -17.17
N GLU A 109 -13.98 -36.21 -18.10
CA GLU A 109 -12.83 -36.54 -18.96
C GLU A 109 -11.49 -36.37 -18.24
N ILE A 110 -11.32 -35.32 -17.44
CA ILE A 110 -10.00 -34.95 -16.91
C ILE A 110 -9.68 -35.55 -15.54
N MET A 111 -10.65 -36.15 -14.86
CA MET A 111 -10.47 -36.71 -13.51
C MET A 111 -9.58 -37.96 -13.49
N ASN A 112 -9.39 -38.66 -14.61
CA ASN A 112 -8.57 -39.88 -14.72
C ASN A 112 -7.05 -39.59 -14.79
N GLN A 113 -6.53 -38.65 -13.99
CA GLN A 113 -5.10 -38.29 -13.96
C GLN A 113 -4.44 -38.66 -12.62
N PRO A 114 -3.57 -39.70 -12.57
CA PRO A 114 -3.14 -40.39 -11.34
C PRO A 114 -2.32 -39.57 -10.32
N ARG A 115 -1.71 -38.46 -10.77
CA ARG A 115 -0.78 -37.62 -9.98
C ARG A 115 -1.16 -36.14 -10.00
N THR A 116 -2.41 -35.83 -10.34
CA THR A 116 -2.87 -34.45 -10.52
C THR A 116 -3.69 -33.98 -9.33
N VAL A 117 -3.42 -32.75 -8.88
CA VAL A 117 -4.25 -32.04 -7.91
C VAL A 117 -4.79 -30.77 -8.56
N PHE A 118 -6.09 -30.57 -8.48
CA PHE A 118 -6.76 -29.37 -8.97
C PHE A 118 -6.82 -28.33 -7.85
N ILE A 119 -6.38 -27.11 -8.14
CA ILE A 119 -6.37 -25.98 -7.19
C ILE A 119 -7.07 -24.81 -7.86
N LEU A 120 -8.39 -24.73 -7.68
CA LEU A 120 -9.25 -23.76 -8.35
C LEU A 120 -9.54 -22.61 -7.38
N HIS A 121 -8.94 -21.44 -7.62
CA HIS A 121 -9.15 -20.22 -6.84
C HIS A 121 -9.92 -19.17 -7.67
N GLY A 122 -10.51 -18.18 -7.00
CA GLY A 122 -11.13 -17.04 -7.68
C GLY A 122 -12.64 -17.17 -7.90
N LEU A 123 -13.26 -18.26 -7.44
CA LEU A 123 -14.67 -18.55 -7.71
C LEU A 123 -15.59 -17.72 -6.79
N LEU A 124 -16.16 -16.63 -7.30
CA LEU A 124 -17.15 -15.83 -6.57
C LEU A 124 -18.38 -16.67 -6.20
N GLU A 125 -18.82 -16.59 -4.94
CA GLU A 125 -19.95 -17.34 -4.41
C GLU A 125 -21.25 -16.97 -5.15
N SER A 126 -21.42 -15.69 -5.49
CA SER A 126 -22.54 -15.20 -6.30
C SER A 126 -22.65 -15.85 -7.69
N LYS A 127 -21.54 -16.33 -8.27
CA LYS A 127 -21.49 -16.97 -9.60
C LYS A 127 -21.79 -18.46 -9.60
N ARG A 128 -22.02 -19.06 -8.42
CA ARG A 128 -22.48 -20.44 -8.18
C ARG A 128 -21.60 -21.58 -8.69
N THR A 129 -20.52 -21.32 -9.42
CA THR A 129 -19.61 -22.34 -9.97
C THR A 129 -19.00 -23.23 -8.89
N SER A 130 -18.62 -22.66 -7.74
CA SER A 130 -18.12 -23.44 -6.60
C SER A 130 -19.14 -24.45 -6.09
N LYS A 131 -20.44 -24.12 -6.11
CA LYS A 131 -21.52 -25.03 -5.71
C LYS A 131 -21.68 -26.19 -6.70
N ILE A 132 -21.49 -25.94 -8.00
CA ILE A 132 -21.51 -26.98 -9.03
C ILE A 132 -20.38 -27.99 -8.76
N PHE A 133 -19.16 -27.50 -8.51
CA PHE A 133 -18.02 -28.36 -8.17
C PHE A 133 -18.29 -29.19 -6.91
N ILE A 134 -18.72 -28.55 -5.81
CA ILE A 134 -19.01 -29.22 -4.53
C ILE A 134 -20.05 -30.32 -4.74
N ARG A 135 -21.16 -30.02 -5.41
CA ARG A 135 -22.21 -31.00 -5.68
C ARG A 135 -21.69 -32.18 -6.50
N TYR A 136 -20.95 -31.92 -7.58
CA TYR A 136 -20.34 -32.98 -8.39
C TYR A 136 -19.42 -33.87 -7.54
N PHE A 137 -18.57 -33.30 -6.68
CA PHE A 137 -17.66 -34.09 -5.85
C PHE A 137 -18.40 -34.90 -4.79
N THR A 138 -19.44 -34.33 -4.15
CA THR A 138 -20.28 -35.05 -3.19
C THR A 138 -20.98 -36.24 -3.83
N GLU A 139 -21.59 -36.06 -5.00
CA GLU A 139 -22.25 -37.14 -5.75
C GLU A 139 -21.29 -38.27 -6.16
N GLN A 140 -20.05 -37.93 -6.48
CA GLN A 140 -19.03 -38.89 -6.92
C GLN A 140 -18.16 -39.45 -5.77
N GLY A 141 -18.41 -39.05 -4.52
CA GLY A 141 -17.61 -39.46 -3.36
C GLY A 141 -16.15 -39.00 -3.43
N ILE A 142 -15.85 -37.92 -4.15
CA ILE A 142 -14.50 -37.39 -4.32
C ILE A 142 -14.19 -36.49 -3.10
N PRO A 143 -13.06 -36.71 -2.39
CA PRO A 143 -12.67 -35.81 -1.31
C PRO A 143 -12.28 -34.43 -1.88
N PHE A 144 -12.73 -33.37 -1.24
CA PHE A 144 -12.41 -32.00 -1.63
C PHE A 144 -12.19 -31.11 -0.41
N TYR A 145 -11.56 -29.97 -0.64
CA TYR A 145 -11.34 -28.94 0.36
C TYR A 145 -11.84 -27.60 -0.17
N THR A 146 -12.47 -26.82 0.70
CA THR A 146 -12.92 -25.47 0.38
C THR A 146 -12.42 -24.47 1.40
N SER A 147 -12.08 -23.27 0.92
CA SER A 147 -11.88 -22.11 1.78
C SER A 147 -12.42 -20.86 1.13
N GLN A 148 -12.67 -19.84 1.94
CA GLN A 148 -13.27 -18.58 1.49
C GLN A 148 -12.46 -17.37 1.94
N ILE A 149 -12.55 -16.30 1.16
CA ILE A 149 -12.07 -14.97 1.52
C ILE A 149 -13.13 -13.94 1.15
N VAL A 150 -13.34 -12.94 2.00
CA VAL A 150 -14.30 -11.87 1.73
C VAL A 150 -13.86 -11.01 0.53
N SER A 151 -14.83 -10.57 -0.26
CA SER A 151 -14.66 -9.62 -1.36
C SER A 151 -15.66 -8.46 -1.18
N PRO A 152 -15.31 -7.43 -0.40
CA PRO A 152 -16.15 -6.25 -0.19
C PRO A 152 -16.26 -5.39 -1.45
N TYR A 153 -17.43 -4.81 -1.69
CA TYR A 153 -17.65 -3.87 -2.78
C TYR A 153 -18.71 -2.82 -2.43
N ILE A 154 -18.69 -1.72 -3.17
CA ILE A 154 -19.72 -0.68 -3.14
C ILE A 154 -20.65 -0.93 -4.33
N ASP A 155 -21.89 -1.25 -4.02
CA ASP A 155 -23.01 -1.11 -4.94
C ASP A 155 -23.54 0.31 -4.83
N PHE A 156 -23.34 1.12 -5.89
CA PHE A 156 -23.79 2.51 -5.90
C PHE A 156 -25.33 2.61 -5.96
N GLY A 157 -26.03 1.60 -6.48
CA GLY A 157 -27.49 1.58 -6.53
C GLY A 157 -28.14 1.45 -5.15
N LYS A 158 -27.38 1.06 -4.11
CA LYS A 158 -27.83 1.01 -2.71
C LYS A 158 -27.57 2.29 -1.92
N ILE A 159 -27.06 3.33 -2.58
CA ILE A 159 -26.75 4.61 -1.95
C ILE A 159 -27.82 5.63 -2.35
N GLU A 160 -28.66 6.01 -1.39
CA GLU A 160 -29.72 7.01 -1.62
C GLU A 160 -29.15 8.40 -1.94
N ASN A 161 -28.18 8.86 -1.13
CA ASN A 161 -27.51 10.15 -1.33
C ASN A 161 -25.98 9.95 -1.34
N PHE A 162 -25.40 10.07 -2.52
CA PHE A 162 -23.96 9.88 -2.71
C PHE A 162 -23.11 10.95 -2.02
N ASN A 163 -23.55 12.20 -2.02
CA ASN A 163 -22.82 13.31 -1.40
C ASN A 163 -22.70 13.12 0.12
N ASP A 164 -23.79 12.70 0.78
CA ASP A 164 -23.78 12.40 2.21
C ASP A 164 -22.96 11.16 2.54
N PHE A 165 -23.05 10.12 1.70
CA PHE A 165 -22.20 8.93 1.80
C PHE A 165 -20.72 9.32 1.78
N ILE A 166 -20.27 10.06 0.76
CA ILE A 166 -18.88 10.50 0.63
C ILE A 166 -18.47 11.38 1.82
N LYS A 167 -19.27 12.39 2.17
CA LYS A 167 -18.96 13.31 3.28
C LYS A 167 -18.77 12.56 4.61
N LYS A 168 -19.63 11.58 4.90
CA LYS A 168 -19.51 10.72 6.09
C LYS A 168 -18.22 9.90 6.06
N LYS A 169 -17.87 9.31 4.92
CA LYS A 169 -16.65 8.49 4.78
C LYS A 169 -15.38 9.34 4.83
N MET A 170 -15.38 10.55 4.27
CA MET A 170 -14.26 11.50 4.31
C MET A 170 -13.90 11.95 5.74
N LYS A 171 -14.91 12.20 6.58
CA LYS A 171 -14.69 12.58 7.99
C LYS A 171 -14.14 11.43 8.83
N LYS A 172 -14.42 10.18 8.45
CA LYS A 172 -13.95 9.00 9.18
C LYS A 172 -12.41 9.00 9.25
N HIS A 173 -11.86 8.73 10.44
CA HIS A 173 -10.40 8.76 10.70
C HIS A 173 -9.71 10.12 10.41
N GLY A 174 -10.49 11.21 10.37
CA GLY A 174 -10.03 12.58 10.12
C GLY A 174 -9.42 12.78 8.73
N GLY A 175 -9.99 12.15 7.71
CA GLY A 175 -9.51 12.23 6.32
C GLY A 175 -9.50 13.67 5.80
N ASP A 176 -10.59 14.40 6.02
CA ASP A 176 -10.74 15.84 5.71
C ASP A 176 -9.63 16.70 6.32
N ARG A 177 -9.34 16.50 7.62
CA ARG A 177 -8.29 17.23 8.33
C ARG A 177 -6.91 16.90 7.76
N LYS A 178 -6.66 15.64 7.40
CA LYS A 178 -5.38 15.20 6.83
C LYS A 178 -5.18 15.73 5.41
N GLU A 179 -6.23 15.73 4.60
CA GLU A 179 -6.22 16.29 3.25
C GLU A 179 -5.96 17.80 3.29
N LYS A 180 -6.66 18.54 4.15
CA LYS A 180 -6.42 19.97 4.36
C LYS A 180 -4.97 20.24 4.77
N ARG A 181 -4.39 19.42 5.65
CA ARG A 181 -2.97 19.55 6.06
C ARG A 181 -2.00 19.24 4.93
N LEU A 182 -2.30 18.27 4.06
CA LEU A 182 -1.43 17.98 2.92
C LEU A 182 -1.46 19.14 1.92
N LYS A 183 -2.66 19.68 1.64
CA LYS A 183 -2.85 20.84 0.76
C LYS A 183 -2.18 22.12 1.25
N THR A 184 -1.90 22.27 2.56
CA THR A 184 -1.08 23.39 3.06
C THR A 184 0.41 23.26 2.76
N LEU A 185 0.88 22.09 2.32
CA LEU A 185 2.31 21.86 2.02
C LEU A 185 2.67 22.10 0.55
N GLY A 186 1.67 22.14 -0.34
CA GLY A 186 1.89 22.32 -1.76
C GLY A 186 0.65 21.96 -2.59
N ASN A 187 0.81 22.00 -3.91
CA ASN A 187 -0.24 21.64 -4.85
C ASN A 187 -0.49 20.13 -4.83
N VAL A 188 -1.70 19.71 -4.44
CA VAL A 188 -2.12 18.31 -4.39
C VAL A 188 -3.13 18.03 -5.50
N THR A 189 -2.81 17.11 -6.39
CA THR A 189 -3.63 16.80 -7.57
C THR A 189 -3.82 15.31 -7.76
N VAL A 190 -4.99 14.91 -8.25
CA VAL A 190 -5.26 13.55 -8.70
C VAL A 190 -5.46 13.55 -10.20
N TYR A 191 -4.71 12.72 -10.92
CA TYR A 191 -4.87 12.56 -12.36
C TYR A 191 -4.41 11.15 -12.82
N PRO A 192 -4.86 10.68 -14.00
CA PRO A 192 -4.42 9.40 -14.54
C PRO A 192 -2.91 9.36 -14.76
N LEU A 193 -2.26 8.25 -14.40
CA LEU A 193 -0.84 8.07 -14.70
C LEU A 193 -0.63 7.97 -16.20
N ARG A 194 0.39 8.67 -16.70
CA ARG A 194 0.86 8.56 -18.07
C ARG A 194 1.86 7.42 -18.23
N ASP A 195 2.08 6.98 -19.47
CA ASP A 195 3.00 5.89 -19.80
C ASP A 195 4.44 6.15 -19.32
N ASP A 196 4.90 7.41 -19.40
CA ASP A 196 6.22 7.84 -18.90
C ASP A 196 6.35 7.76 -17.38
N GLN A 197 5.24 7.61 -16.65
CA GLN A 197 5.18 7.54 -15.19
C GLN A 197 5.02 6.11 -14.65
N LEU A 198 4.89 5.09 -15.53
CA LEU A 198 4.73 3.70 -15.12
C LEU A 198 5.91 3.18 -14.29
N GLU A 199 7.14 3.51 -14.67
CA GLU A 199 8.31 3.09 -13.91
C GLU A 199 8.33 3.73 -12.51
N VAL A 200 7.92 5.00 -12.40
CA VAL A 200 7.79 5.69 -11.11
C VAL A 200 6.77 4.99 -10.21
N MET A 201 5.65 4.52 -10.77
CA MET A 201 4.65 3.71 -10.07
C MET A 201 5.25 2.41 -9.53
N PHE A 202 5.99 1.65 -10.36
CA PHE A 202 6.66 0.43 -9.92
C PHE A 202 7.70 0.69 -8.84
N GLN A 203 8.48 1.77 -8.95
CA GLN A 203 9.44 2.17 -7.91
C GLN A 203 8.76 2.56 -6.60
N LEU A 204 7.62 3.26 -6.65
CA LEU A 204 6.83 3.59 -5.45
C LEU A 204 6.31 2.32 -4.77
N HIS A 205 5.84 1.33 -5.52
CA HIS A 205 5.49 0.02 -4.98
C HIS A 205 6.72 -0.65 -4.34
N LYS A 206 7.84 -0.73 -5.06
CA LYS A 206 9.09 -1.32 -4.56
C LYS A 206 9.57 -0.65 -3.27
N LYS A 207 9.53 0.69 -3.17
CA LYS A 207 9.87 1.47 -1.96
C LYS A 207 9.02 1.02 -0.77
N ARG A 208 7.70 1.02 -0.93
CA ARG A 208 6.74 0.63 0.12
C ARG A 208 6.94 -0.80 0.62
N TRP A 209 7.28 -1.71 -0.29
CA TRP A 209 7.40 -3.14 -0.01
C TRP A 209 8.83 -3.59 0.33
N LYS A 210 9.84 -2.71 0.25
CA LYS A 210 11.24 -3.02 0.58
C LYS A 210 11.43 -3.65 1.97
N MET A 211 10.61 -3.26 2.95
CA MET A 211 10.66 -3.76 4.33
C MET A 211 9.51 -4.71 4.68
N LYS A 212 8.71 -5.13 3.68
CA LYS A 212 7.53 -5.99 3.85
C LYS A 212 7.69 -7.25 3.02
N MET A 213 6.97 -8.32 3.39
CA MET A 213 6.91 -9.50 2.52
C MET A 213 5.99 -9.22 1.33
N ASP A 214 6.55 -8.85 0.17
CA ASP A 214 5.81 -8.77 -1.09
C ASP A 214 5.52 -10.18 -1.62
N THR A 215 4.22 -10.51 -1.71
CA THR A 215 3.73 -11.77 -2.27
C THR A 215 3.17 -11.62 -3.68
N SER A 216 3.05 -10.39 -4.20
CA SER A 216 2.49 -10.11 -5.54
C SER A 216 3.51 -10.34 -6.65
N GLY A 217 4.79 -10.05 -6.38
CA GLY A 217 5.82 -10.05 -7.42
C GLY A 217 5.66 -8.91 -8.44
N PHE A 218 4.82 -7.91 -8.16
CA PHE A 218 4.44 -6.82 -9.07
C PHE A 218 5.62 -6.11 -9.77
N THR A 219 6.79 -6.10 -9.14
CA THR A 219 7.99 -5.37 -9.59
C THR A 219 9.12 -6.30 -10.07
N LYS A 220 8.82 -7.56 -10.41
CA LYS A 220 9.84 -8.60 -10.68
C LYS A 220 9.61 -9.33 -12.00
N GLY A 221 10.66 -9.41 -12.83
CA GLY A 221 10.73 -10.31 -14.00
C GLY A 221 9.50 -10.21 -14.89
N HIS A 222 8.98 -11.34 -15.34
CA HIS A 222 7.81 -11.40 -16.23
C HIS A 222 6.54 -10.77 -15.64
N THR A 223 6.39 -10.72 -14.31
CA THR A 223 5.25 -10.06 -13.68
C THR A 223 5.27 -8.54 -13.89
N HIS A 224 6.46 -7.93 -13.90
CA HIS A 224 6.62 -6.51 -14.22
C HIS A 224 6.16 -6.22 -15.66
N GLU A 225 6.67 -6.98 -16.63
CA GLU A 225 6.30 -6.82 -18.04
C GLU A 225 4.83 -7.11 -18.29
N PHE A 226 4.25 -8.09 -17.59
CA PHE A 226 2.83 -8.37 -17.61
C PHE A 226 1.99 -7.16 -17.19
N TYR A 227 2.27 -6.54 -16.04
CA TYR A 227 1.52 -5.35 -15.61
C TYR A 227 1.79 -4.13 -16.47
N LYS A 228 3.00 -3.99 -17.02
CA LYS A 228 3.29 -2.94 -17.99
C LYS A 228 2.45 -3.13 -19.26
N SER A 229 2.35 -4.35 -19.78
CA SER A 229 1.51 -4.64 -20.96
C SER A 229 0.02 -4.40 -20.69
N LEU A 230 -0.49 -4.86 -19.54
CA LEU A 230 -1.89 -4.65 -19.16
C LEU A 230 -2.22 -3.19 -18.94
N SER A 231 -1.25 -2.34 -18.59
CA SER A 231 -1.50 -0.91 -18.39
C SER A 231 -2.01 -0.20 -19.65
N LEU A 232 -1.67 -0.74 -20.82
CA LEU A 232 -2.05 -0.22 -22.14
C LEU A 232 -3.39 -0.77 -22.63
N LEU A 233 -3.99 -1.73 -21.91
CA LEU A 233 -5.23 -2.37 -22.30
C LEU A 233 -6.39 -1.38 -22.18
N LYS A 234 -6.97 -1.04 -23.32
CA LYS A 234 -8.14 -0.17 -23.44
C LYS A 234 -9.00 -0.55 -24.64
N ASN A 235 -10.19 -1.06 -24.36
CA ASN A 235 -11.26 -1.25 -25.33
C ASN A 235 -12.63 -0.99 -24.67
N ASP A 236 -13.71 -1.16 -25.42
CA ASP A 236 -15.08 -0.85 -24.97
C ASP A 236 -15.56 -1.73 -23.80
N VAL A 237 -14.93 -2.89 -23.60
CA VAL A 237 -15.33 -3.88 -22.58
C VAL A 237 -14.42 -3.81 -21.35
N LEU A 238 -13.12 -3.69 -21.57
CA LEU A 238 -12.08 -3.74 -20.54
C LEU A 238 -11.10 -2.58 -20.73
N GLU A 239 -10.90 -1.81 -19.66
CA GLU A 239 -9.92 -0.73 -19.62
C GLU A 239 -9.14 -0.79 -18.31
N THR A 240 -7.82 -0.73 -18.40
CA THR A 240 -6.97 -0.51 -17.23
C THR A 240 -7.00 0.97 -16.85
N LYS A 241 -7.26 1.24 -15.57
CA LYS A 241 -7.23 2.59 -14.99
C LYS A 241 -6.07 2.70 -14.01
N LEU A 242 -5.15 3.61 -14.31
CA LEU A 242 -4.04 3.96 -13.44
C LEU A 242 -4.25 5.38 -12.92
N GLU A 243 -4.34 5.53 -11.61
CA GLU A 243 -4.70 6.80 -10.98
C GLU A 243 -3.63 7.18 -9.97
N GLY A 244 -3.09 8.40 -10.07
CA GLY A 244 -2.04 8.90 -9.20
C GLY A 244 -2.51 10.06 -8.34
N LEU A 245 -2.09 10.07 -7.08
CA LEU A 245 -2.11 11.24 -6.21
C LEU A 245 -0.71 11.86 -6.18
N PHE A 246 -0.64 13.14 -6.50
CA PHE A 246 0.60 13.88 -6.62
C PHE A 246 0.62 15.05 -5.64
N ILE A 247 1.82 15.37 -5.15
CA ILE A 247 2.12 16.64 -4.49
C ILE A 247 3.36 17.26 -5.15
N GLU A 248 3.28 18.51 -5.61
CA GLU A 248 4.38 19.15 -6.35
C GLU A 248 4.92 18.26 -7.50
N ASN A 249 4.00 17.64 -8.26
CA ASN A 249 4.27 16.68 -9.33
C ASN A 249 4.98 15.37 -8.91
N GLN A 250 5.19 15.12 -7.61
CA GLN A 250 5.73 13.87 -7.08
C GLN A 250 4.60 12.88 -6.79
N LEU A 251 4.70 11.67 -7.34
CA LEU A 251 3.73 10.60 -7.11
C LEU A 251 3.86 10.07 -5.67
N ILE A 252 2.81 10.25 -4.85
CA ILE A 252 2.80 9.82 -3.45
C ILE A 252 1.82 8.68 -3.17
N ALA A 253 0.86 8.42 -4.07
CA ALA A 253 0.05 7.21 -4.06
C ALA A 253 -0.42 6.89 -5.47
N PHE A 254 -0.66 5.60 -5.74
CA PHE A 254 -1.28 5.17 -6.98
C PHE A 254 -2.25 4.04 -6.74
N PHE A 255 -3.27 3.96 -7.60
CA PHE A 255 -4.14 2.81 -7.80
C PHE A 255 -4.01 2.27 -9.22
N TYR A 256 -3.98 0.95 -9.32
CA TYR A 256 -4.05 0.17 -10.53
C TYR A 256 -5.34 -0.64 -10.44
N GLY A 257 -6.28 -0.38 -11.33
CA GLY A 257 -7.56 -1.08 -11.38
C GLY A 257 -8.03 -1.35 -12.80
N PHE A 258 -9.13 -2.08 -12.92
CA PHE A 258 -9.75 -2.43 -14.19
C PHE A 258 -11.20 -1.98 -14.19
N VAL A 259 -11.65 -1.30 -15.23
CA VAL A 259 -13.07 -1.16 -15.54
C VAL A 259 -13.43 -2.27 -16.51
N CYS A 260 -14.35 -3.14 -16.12
CA CYS A 260 -14.92 -4.18 -16.97
C CYS A 260 -16.44 -3.97 -17.04
N ARG A 261 -16.92 -3.46 -18.18
CA ARG A 261 -18.30 -2.99 -18.36
C ARG A 261 -18.70 -2.07 -17.19
N ASN A 262 -19.63 -2.50 -16.34
CA ASN A 262 -20.17 -1.70 -15.24
C ASN A 262 -19.48 -1.88 -13.87
N ARG A 263 -18.35 -2.60 -13.80
CA ARG A 263 -17.60 -2.84 -12.56
C ARG A 263 -16.19 -2.28 -12.65
N TYR A 264 -15.79 -1.50 -11.65
CA TYR A 264 -14.40 -1.16 -11.41
C TYR A 264 -13.82 -2.07 -10.32
N VAL A 265 -12.71 -2.75 -10.60
CA VAL A 265 -11.97 -3.58 -9.62
C VAL A 265 -10.69 -2.85 -9.23
N LEU A 266 -10.63 -2.38 -7.97
CA LEU A 266 -9.42 -1.84 -7.37
C LEU A 266 -8.47 -3.00 -7.06
N TYR A 267 -7.38 -3.09 -7.82
CA TYR A 267 -6.57 -4.30 -7.86
C TYR A 267 -5.24 -4.16 -7.11
N ILE A 268 -4.36 -3.25 -7.55
CA ILE A 268 -3.08 -2.97 -6.88
C ILE A 268 -3.07 -1.53 -6.40
N LEU A 269 -2.57 -1.31 -5.19
CA LEU A 269 -2.42 0.03 -4.62
C LEU A 269 -1.11 0.16 -3.87
N SER A 270 -0.54 1.36 -3.94
CA SER A 270 0.62 1.73 -3.14
C SER A 270 0.54 3.19 -2.71
N HIS A 271 1.34 3.51 -1.71
CA HIS A 271 1.63 4.89 -1.33
C HIS A 271 3.00 4.98 -0.68
N ASP A 272 3.51 6.20 -0.67
CA ASP A 272 4.73 6.56 0.01
C ASP A 272 4.48 6.56 1.54
N ASP A 273 5.18 5.68 2.25
CA ASP A 273 5.06 5.56 3.71
C ASP A 273 5.57 6.82 4.43
N ASP A 274 6.39 7.67 3.77
CA ASP A 274 6.81 8.96 4.32
C ASP A 274 5.63 9.93 4.46
N PHE A 275 4.65 9.83 3.56
CA PHE A 275 3.39 10.59 3.63
C PHE A 275 2.31 9.89 4.46
N GLY A 276 2.62 8.77 5.13
CA GLY A 276 1.63 7.92 5.81
C GLY A 276 0.74 8.65 6.82
N LEU A 277 1.25 9.69 7.50
CA LEU A 277 0.49 10.52 8.45
C LEU A 277 -0.68 11.26 7.80
N PHE A 278 -0.55 11.62 6.52
CA PHE A 278 -1.59 12.25 5.72
C PHE A 278 -2.58 11.21 5.17
N SER A 279 -2.25 9.92 5.17
CA SER A 279 -3.10 8.85 4.62
C SER A 279 -3.41 9.02 3.11
N PRO A 280 -2.40 9.22 2.25
CA PRO A 280 -2.58 9.50 0.82
C PRO A 280 -3.41 8.44 0.09
N GLY A 281 -3.26 7.15 0.43
CA GLY A 281 -4.08 6.09 -0.16
C GLY A 281 -5.58 6.19 0.17
N ARG A 282 -5.97 6.76 1.32
CA ARG A 282 -7.39 7.04 1.62
C ARG A 282 -7.88 8.25 0.83
N MET A 283 -7.06 9.29 0.67
CA MET A 283 -7.41 10.45 -0.15
C MET A 283 -7.67 10.03 -1.60
N LEU A 284 -6.76 9.23 -2.18
CA LEU A 284 -6.94 8.70 -3.53
C LEU A 284 -8.22 7.85 -3.63
N LEU A 285 -8.49 7.00 -2.64
CA LEU A 285 -9.74 6.22 -2.58
C LEU A 285 -11.01 7.06 -2.62
N HIS A 286 -11.02 8.22 -1.96
CA HIS A 286 -12.18 9.12 -2.00
C HIS A 286 -12.41 9.63 -3.42
N GLU A 287 -11.34 10.11 -4.06
CA GLU A 287 -11.40 10.69 -5.40
C GLU A 287 -11.75 9.63 -6.45
N THR A 288 -11.19 8.43 -6.36
CA THR A 288 -11.51 7.36 -7.31
C THR A 288 -12.95 6.89 -7.16
N ILE A 289 -13.48 6.73 -5.95
CA ILE A 289 -14.90 6.37 -5.75
C ILE A 289 -15.82 7.45 -6.31
N LYS A 290 -15.53 8.73 -6.04
CA LYS A 290 -16.28 9.85 -6.61
C LYS A 290 -16.24 9.86 -8.12
N ASN A 291 -15.07 9.69 -8.71
CA ASN A 291 -14.90 9.67 -10.16
C ASN A 291 -15.66 8.50 -10.79
N ARG A 292 -15.61 7.29 -10.20
CA ARG A 292 -16.33 6.12 -10.73
C ARG A 292 -17.84 6.26 -10.65
N TYR A 293 -18.36 6.84 -9.57
CA TYR A 293 -19.78 7.17 -9.46
C TYR A 293 -20.22 8.15 -10.56
N LEU A 294 -19.46 9.24 -10.77
CA LEU A 294 -19.77 10.23 -11.81
C LEU A 294 -19.68 9.67 -13.23
N ASN A 295 -18.83 8.67 -13.46
CA ASN A 295 -18.71 7.96 -14.72
C ASN A 295 -19.63 6.72 -14.82
N GLN A 296 -20.70 6.68 -14.03
CA GLN A 296 -21.79 5.69 -14.13
C GLN A 296 -21.34 4.21 -13.97
N VAL A 297 -20.23 3.96 -13.28
CA VAL A 297 -19.89 2.60 -12.83
C VAL A 297 -20.93 2.17 -11.80
N THR A 298 -21.43 0.93 -11.89
CA THR A 298 -22.42 0.39 -10.93
C THR A 298 -21.76 -0.17 -9.68
N TYR A 299 -20.63 -0.87 -9.85
CA TYR A 299 -19.93 -1.55 -8.76
C TYR A 299 -18.48 -1.05 -8.61
N TYR A 300 -18.14 -0.54 -7.43
CA TYR A 300 -16.75 -0.30 -7.04
C TYR A 300 -16.26 -1.46 -6.17
N ASP A 301 -15.55 -2.40 -6.77
CA ASP A 301 -15.04 -3.61 -6.13
C ASP A 301 -13.68 -3.34 -5.47
N LEU A 302 -13.60 -3.54 -4.15
CA LEU A 302 -12.40 -3.29 -3.36
C LEU A 302 -11.45 -4.51 -3.34
N SER A 303 -11.81 -5.56 -4.08
CA SER A 303 -11.09 -6.81 -4.18
C SER A 303 -10.99 -7.62 -2.89
N ILE A 304 -10.44 -8.83 -2.98
CA ILE A 304 -10.36 -9.79 -1.88
C ILE A 304 -9.59 -9.25 -0.67
N GLY A 305 -10.01 -9.61 0.55
CA GLY A 305 -9.27 -9.34 1.78
C GLY A 305 -10.08 -8.67 2.89
N TYR A 306 -9.59 -8.83 4.12
CA TYR A 306 -10.21 -8.33 5.35
C TYR A 306 -9.60 -7.01 5.83
N GLU A 307 -8.97 -6.23 4.95
CA GLU A 307 -8.39 -4.96 5.36
C GLU A 307 -9.49 -4.01 5.90
N PRO A 308 -9.34 -3.45 7.11
CA PRO A 308 -10.40 -2.66 7.74
C PRO A 308 -10.90 -1.49 6.90
N TYR A 309 -10.02 -0.87 6.10
CA TYR A 309 -10.46 0.22 5.23
C TYR A 309 -11.45 -0.26 4.16
N LYS A 310 -11.38 -1.50 3.66
CA LYS A 310 -12.35 -1.98 2.66
C LYS A 310 -13.75 -2.09 3.27
N LEU A 311 -13.81 -2.60 4.51
CA LEU A 311 -15.04 -2.71 5.31
C LEU A 311 -15.55 -1.34 5.79
N ASP A 312 -14.67 -0.33 5.87
CA ASP A 312 -15.10 1.04 6.13
C ASP A 312 -15.95 1.59 4.97
N TRP A 313 -15.80 1.07 3.75
CA TRP A 313 -16.35 1.62 2.52
C TRP A 313 -17.51 0.84 1.93
N ASN A 314 -17.49 -0.48 2.05
CA ASN A 314 -18.44 -1.35 1.36
C ASN A 314 -19.90 -1.09 1.74
N THR A 315 -20.80 -1.32 0.78
CA THR A 315 -22.24 -1.44 1.02
C THR A 315 -22.68 -2.90 0.98
N CYS A 316 -21.90 -3.76 0.33
CA CYS A 316 -22.15 -5.20 0.19
C CYS A 316 -20.88 -6.02 0.37
N THR A 317 -21.03 -7.33 0.49
CA THR A 317 -19.92 -8.30 0.48
C THR A 317 -20.28 -9.49 -0.39
N ASP A 318 -19.29 -10.03 -1.08
CA ASP A 318 -19.30 -11.37 -1.68
C ASP A 318 -18.19 -12.21 -1.04
N ARG A 319 -18.06 -13.48 -1.42
CA ARG A 319 -16.97 -14.36 -1.01
C ARG A 319 -16.34 -15.03 -2.22
N VAL A 320 -15.02 -15.10 -2.22
CA VAL A 320 -14.26 -15.86 -3.20
C VAL A 320 -13.90 -17.22 -2.62
N ASN A 321 -14.34 -18.27 -3.30
CA ASN A 321 -14.06 -19.65 -2.97
C ASN A 321 -12.75 -20.11 -3.61
N LYS A 322 -11.98 -20.88 -2.84
CA LYS A 322 -10.97 -21.80 -3.36
C LYS A 322 -11.49 -23.23 -3.18
N VAL A 323 -11.44 -24.04 -4.22
CA VAL A 323 -11.80 -25.45 -4.21
C VAL A 323 -10.56 -26.27 -4.62
N ILE A 324 -10.19 -27.26 -3.81
CA ILE A 324 -9.06 -28.16 -4.06
C ILE A 324 -9.58 -29.59 -4.07
N PHE A 325 -9.17 -30.40 -5.04
CA PHE A 325 -9.55 -31.80 -5.14
C PHE A 325 -8.49 -32.61 -5.87
N PRO A 326 -8.31 -33.91 -5.55
CA PRO A 326 -7.41 -34.79 -6.29
C PRO A 326 -8.08 -35.33 -7.55
N GLY A 327 -7.28 -35.63 -8.58
CA GLY A 327 -7.65 -36.61 -9.60
C GLY A 327 -7.78 -38.02 -9.02
N LYS A 328 -8.01 -39.02 -9.88
CA LYS A 328 -7.96 -40.43 -9.47
C LYS A 328 -6.54 -40.84 -9.07
N GLY A 329 -6.39 -41.94 -8.34
CA GLY A 329 -5.09 -42.50 -7.97
C GLY A 329 -4.56 -42.06 -6.60
N TRP A 330 -3.73 -42.91 -5.98
CA TRP A 330 -3.18 -42.69 -4.64
C TRP A 330 -2.20 -41.51 -4.58
N GLY A 331 -1.43 -41.29 -5.66
CA GLY A 331 -0.52 -40.16 -5.77
C GLY A 331 -1.26 -38.82 -5.64
N ALA A 332 -2.30 -38.62 -6.44
CA ALA A 332 -3.16 -37.43 -6.36
C ALA A 332 -3.71 -37.20 -4.93
N ARG A 333 -4.14 -38.26 -4.23
CA ARG A 333 -4.67 -38.15 -2.86
C ARG A 333 -3.61 -37.69 -1.86
N ILE A 334 -2.39 -38.23 -1.90
CA ILE A 334 -1.30 -37.77 -1.02
C ILE A 334 -0.98 -36.29 -1.28
N GLY A 335 -0.88 -35.90 -2.55
CA GLY A 335 -0.67 -34.50 -2.93
C GLY A 335 -1.76 -33.59 -2.38
N PHE A 336 -3.02 -34.00 -2.52
CA PHE A 336 -4.18 -33.31 -1.96
C PHE A 336 -4.06 -33.12 -0.44
N TRP A 337 -3.81 -34.18 0.32
CA TRP A 337 -3.68 -34.10 1.78
C TRP A 337 -2.53 -33.20 2.23
N SER A 338 -1.39 -33.26 1.55
CA SER A 338 -0.24 -32.38 1.85
C SER A 338 -0.59 -30.90 1.64
N ILE A 339 -1.27 -30.59 0.52
CA ILE A 339 -1.67 -29.22 0.19
C ILE A 339 -2.73 -28.70 1.15
N THR A 340 -3.76 -29.51 1.44
CA THR A 340 -4.85 -29.08 2.32
C THR A 340 -4.40 -28.93 3.77
N PHE A 341 -3.48 -29.78 4.24
CA PHE A 341 -2.83 -29.59 5.54
C PHE A 341 -2.11 -28.24 5.61
N LYS A 342 -1.33 -27.91 4.58
CA LYS A 342 -0.66 -26.60 4.49
C LYS A 342 -1.66 -25.43 4.44
N GLU A 343 -2.74 -25.54 3.68
CA GLU A 343 -3.78 -24.50 3.60
C GLU A 343 -4.49 -24.31 4.95
N ASN A 344 -4.78 -25.39 5.68
CA ASN A 344 -5.35 -25.32 7.03
C ASN A 344 -4.44 -24.57 8.00
N LEU A 345 -3.13 -24.87 8.00
CA LEU A 345 -2.17 -24.11 8.80
C LEU A 345 -2.16 -22.61 8.44
N ILE A 346 -2.19 -22.29 7.13
CA ILE A 346 -2.26 -20.91 6.66
C ILE A 346 -3.53 -20.23 7.15
N GLN A 347 -4.68 -20.91 7.11
CA GLN A 347 -5.96 -20.37 7.58
C GLN A 347 -5.97 -20.09 9.09
N ILE A 348 -5.44 -21.02 9.89
CA ILE A 348 -5.28 -20.82 11.34
C ILE A 348 -4.41 -19.58 11.60
N CYS A 349 -3.30 -19.41 10.88
CA CYS A 349 -2.47 -18.21 10.99
C CYS A 349 -3.21 -16.93 10.55
N LYS A 350 -4.04 -17.00 9.51
CA LYS A 350 -4.78 -15.85 8.96
C LYS A 350 -5.90 -15.35 9.88
N GLN A 351 -6.51 -16.23 10.67
CA GLN A 351 -7.52 -15.85 11.66
C GLN A 351 -6.94 -14.95 12.77
N ASN A 352 -5.63 -15.04 13.03
CA ASN A 352 -4.96 -14.18 13.99
C ASN A 352 -4.33 -12.96 13.31
N TRP A 353 -5.02 -11.81 13.38
CA TRP A 353 -4.54 -10.54 12.82
C TRP A 353 -3.11 -10.17 13.28
N ARG A 354 -2.73 -10.49 14.53
CA ARG A 354 -1.38 -10.22 15.04
C ARG A 354 -0.31 -11.02 14.29
N LEU A 355 -0.58 -12.29 13.98
CA LEU A 355 0.34 -13.14 13.21
C LEU A 355 0.46 -12.66 11.76
N VAL A 356 -0.65 -12.26 11.13
CA VAL A 356 -0.64 -11.67 9.78
C VAL A 356 0.18 -10.38 9.76
N HIS A 357 -0.05 -9.50 10.73
CA HIS A 357 0.68 -8.24 10.86
C HIS A 357 2.18 -8.50 11.11
N PHE A 358 2.52 -9.44 12.01
CA PHE A 358 3.89 -9.86 12.29
C PHE A 358 4.58 -10.43 11.04
N LYS A 359 3.93 -11.33 10.30
CA LYS A 359 4.44 -11.86 9.03
C LYS A 359 4.71 -10.77 8.01
N ARG A 360 3.76 -9.84 7.84
CA ARG A 360 3.86 -8.79 6.82
C ARG A 360 4.90 -7.74 7.16
N ASN A 361 4.95 -7.29 8.42
CA ASN A 361 5.71 -6.10 8.84
C ASN A 361 6.96 -6.41 9.68
N THR A 362 7.05 -7.60 10.29
CA THR A 362 8.18 -7.99 11.16
C THR A 362 9.06 -9.03 10.48
N MET A 363 8.51 -10.11 9.91
CA MET A 363 9.34 -11.12 9.22
C MET A 363 10.02 -10.56 7.97
N GLY A 364 9.40 -9.61 7.26
CA GLY A 364 10.06 -8.89 6.16
C GLY A 364 11.32 -8.16 6.63
N LYS A 365 11.25 -7.49 7.79
CA LYS A 365 12.40 -6.83 8.41
C LYS A 365 13.44 -7.85 8.87
N ILE A 366 13.03 -8.95 9.52
CA ILE A 366 13.94 -10.00 9.99
C ILE A 366 14.67 -10.65 8.81
N LYS A 367 13.96 -11.05 7.74
CA LYS A 367 14.57 -11.65 6.55
C LYS A 367 15.63 -10.74 5.96
N LYS A 368 15.31 -9.46 5.81
CA LYS A 368 16.22 -8.48 5.26
C LYS A 368 17.39 -8.20 6.22
N TYR A 369 17.12 -8.12 7.52
CA TYR A 369 18.14 -8.00 8.55
C TYR A 369 19.12 -9.17 8.48
N VAL A 370 18.63 -10.41 8.37
CA VAL A 370 19.46 -11.62 8.20
C VAL A 370 20.23 -11.61 6.88
N GLN A 371 19.65 -11.09 5.79
CA GLN A 371 20.32 -10.96 4.49
C GLN A 371 21.39 -9.85 4.48
N GLU A 372 21.18 -8.78 5.22
CA GLU A 372 22.12 -7.65 5.37
C GLU A 372 23.13 -7.88 6.52
N PHE A 373 22.87 -8.83 7.43
CA PHE A 373 23.78 -9.24 8.51
C PHE A 373 24.94 -10.08 7.97
N ARG A 374 25.94 -9.41 7.41
CA ARG A 374 27.32 -9.88 7.50
C ARG A 374 27.86 -9.44 8.87
N PHE A 375 28.11 -10.38 9.79
CA PHE A 375 28.87 -10.13 11.02
C PHE A 375 30.22 -9.47 10.67
N PRO A 376 30.73 -8.45 11.41
CA PRO A 376 30.60 -8.28 12.86
C PRO A 376 30.25 -6.85 13.33
N HIS A 377 29.45 -6.69 14.39
CA HIS A 377 29.47 -5.48 15.24
C HIS A 377 28.93 -5.77 16.65
N VAL A 378 29.53 -6.75 17.32
CA VAL A 378 29.33 -7.00 18.76
C VAL A 378 29.56 -5.72 19.59
N LYS A 379 30.46 -4.82 19.15
CA LYS A 379 30.64 -3.47 19.74
C LYS A 379 29.37 -2.59 19.70
N LYS A 380 28.55 -2.62 18.64
CA LYS A 380 27.29 -1.85 18.59
C LYS A 380 26.21 -2.44 19.50
N ILE A 381 26.20 -3.77 19.67
CA ILE A 381 25.27 -4.44 20.57
C ILE A 381 25.65 -4.18 22.02
N ILE A 382 26.95 -4.26 22.36
CA ILE A 382 27.46 -3.91 23.69
C ILE A 382 27.24 -2.43 23.99
N SER A 383 27.46 -1.52 23.03
CA SER A 383 27.15 -0.09 23.23
C SER A 383 25.65 0.17 23.37
N ALA A 384 24.79 -0.56 22.65
CA ALA A 384 23.34 -0.46 22.78
C ALA A 384 22.82 -1.01 24.13
N ILE A 385 23.44 -2.08 24.65
CA ILE A 385 23.15 -2.61 25.99
C ILE A 385 23.67 -1.65 27.06
N GLY A 386 24.87 -1.08 26.91
CA GLY A 386 25.40 -0.04 27.82
C GLY A 386 24.51 1.21 27.86
N LEU A 387 24.01 1.63 26.69
CA LEU A 387 23.00 2.69 26.57
C LEU A 387 21.64 2.31 27.19
N PHE A 388 21.33 1.03 27.40
CA PHE A 388 20.09 0.62 28.07
C PHE A 388 20.20 0.72 29.60
N ILE A 389 21.41 0.55 30.14
CA ILE A 389 21.68 0.55 31.59
C ILE A 389 21.60 1.96 32.16
N PHE A 390 22.19 2.96 31.48
CA PHE A 390 22.16 4.36 31.94
C PHE A 390 22.26 5.36 30.77
N GLN A 391 21.33 6.31 30.69
CA GLN A 391 21.44 7.49 29.82
C GLN A 391 21.09 8.74 30.61
N LYS A 392 21.92 9.78 30.55
CA LYS A 392 21.60 11.09 31.11
C LYS A 392 21.59 12.13 29.98
N TYR A 393 20.42 12.70 29.75
CA TYR A 393 20.25 13.83 28.85
C TYR A 393 20.00 15.08 29.69
N VAL A 394 20.73 16.15 29.41
CA VAL A 394 20.54 17.44 30.07
C VAL A 394 20.36 18.48 28.99
N TYR A 395 19.24 19.19 29.04
CA TYR A 395 18.89 20.27 28.15
C TYR A 395 18.60 21.52 28.96
N GLU A 396 19.06 22.66 28.47
CA GLU A 396 18.73 23.98 29.02
C GLU A 396 17.74 24.66 28.09
N VAL A 397 16.69 25.21 28.66
CA VAL A 397 15.75 26.06 27.94
C VAL A 397 16.11 27.50 28.22
N HIS A 398 16.30 28.23 27.13
CA HIS A 398 16.63 29.63 27.15
C HIS A 398 15.52 30.41 26.46
N ARG A 399 15.28 31.62 26.95
CA ARG A 399 14.29 32.56 26.41
C ARG A 399 14.99 33.88 26.11
N MET A 400 14.60 34.51 25.01
CA MET A 400 15.00 35.87 24.68
C MET A 400 13.75 36.70 24.40
N ASN A 401 13.62 37.88 25.00
CA ASN A 401 12.53 38.79 24.64
C ASN A 401 12.93 39.66 23.45
N ARG A 402 11.94 40.21 22.76
CA ARG A 402 12.15 41.08 21.62
C ARG A 402 12.96 42.33 21.97
N ASP A 403 12.75 42.88 23.16
CA ASP A 403 13.40 44.11 23.63
C ASP A 403 14.89 43.89 23.93
N ASP A 404 15.32 42.64 24.13
CA ASP A 404 16.69 42.27 24.44
C ASP A 404 17.58 42.10 23.18
N LEU A 405 17.00 42.28 21.98
CA LEU A 405 17.69 42.08 20.71
C LEU A 405 18.64 43.25 20.37
N ASN A 406 19.93 42.96 20.30
CA ASN A 406 20.96 43.95 19.97
C ASN A 406 21.36 44.02 18.48
N ALA A 407 20.78 43.18 17.61
CA ALA A 407 21.20 43.08 16.21
C ALA A 407 20.52 44.13 15.31
N GLN A 408 21.32 44.82 14.48
CA GLN A 408 20.83 45.85 13.55
C GLN A 408 20.56 45.32 12.12
N ASN A 409 21.09 44.14 11.77
CA ASN A 409 20.99 43.56 10.43
C ASN A 409 20.12 42.29 10.44
N THR A 410 19.60 41.91 9.28
CA THR A 410 18.76 40.71 9.09
C THR A 410 19.39 39.74 8.09
N THR A 411 19.39 38.44 8.38
CA THR A 411 19.97 37.40 7.51
C THR A 411 18.90 36.77 6.62
N ASN A 412 18.41 37.47 5.59
CA ASN A 412 17.24 37.07 4.76
C ASN A 412 17.04 35.54 4.56
N PHE A 413 16.30 34.90 5.46
CA PHE A 413 15.93 33.49 5.41
C PHE A 413 14.74 33.28 4.47
N GLN A 414 14.62 32.09 3.90
CA GLN A 414 13.45 31.70 3.12
C GLN A 414 12.71 30.59 3.85
N LEU A 415 11.37 30.66 3.85
CA LEU A 415 10.54 29.57 4.36
C LEU A 415 10.72 28.38 3.42
N LEU A 416 11.20 27.26 3.96
CA LEU A 416 11.47 26.07 3.17
C LEU A 416 10.16 25.32 2.86
N THR A 417 9.71 25.45 1.63
CA THR A 417 8.55 24.75 1.07
C THR A 417 8.87 23.29 0.75
N LEU A 418 7.85 22.46 0.59
CA LEU A 418 8.05 21.06 0.20
C LEU A 418 8.77 20.92 -1.15
N LYS A 419 8.49 21.85 -2.08
CA LYS A 419 9.14 21.92 -3.38
C LYS A 419 10.66 22.11 -3.25
N GLU A 420 11.09 22.97 -2.34
CA GLU A 420 12.52 23.19 -2.06
C GLU A 420 13.16 22.01 -1.32
N ILE A 421 12.42 21.37 -0.40
CA ILE A 421 12.89 20.12 0.25
C ILE A 421 13.23 19.05 -0.81
N TYR A 422 12.43 18.94 -1.87
CA TYR A 422 12.72 18.03 -2.98
C TYR A 422 13.93 18.44 -3.83
N LYS A 423 14.23 19.74 -3.95
CA LYS A 423 15.40 20.24 -4.70
C LYS A 423 16.72 19.90 -3.98
N TYR A 424 16.70 19.79 -2.64
CA TYR A 424 17.89 19.59 -1.83
C TYR A 424 17.81 18.36 -0.91
N PRO A 425 17.74 17.14 -1.47
CA PRO A 425 17.56 15.91 -0.68
C PRO A 425 18.76 15.60 0.24
N THR A 426 19.94 16.11 -0.08
CA THR A 426 21.18 15.93 0.70
C THR A 426 21.15 16.63 2.06
N LEU A 427 20.32 17.68 2.23
CA LEU A 427 20.16 18.40 3.50
C LEU A 427 19.59 17.54 4.62
N PHE A 428 18.81 16.54 4.22
CA PHE A 428 17.92 15.81 5.11
C PHE A 428 18.27 14.34 5.22
N GLN A 429 19.49 13.96 4.80
CA GLN A 429 20.14 12.64 4.89
C GLN A 429 19.24 11.50 5.41
N GLY A 430 18.30 11.05 4.59
CA GLY A 430 17.50 9.85 4.86
C GLY A 430 16.38 9.99 5.92
N ASP A 431 16.10 11.18 6.44
CA ASP A 431 15.09 11.41 7.50
C ASP A 431 13.81 12.13 7.00
N PHE A 432 13.48 11.96 5.73
CA PHE A 432 12.31 12.58 5.09
C PHE A 432 11.00 12.29 5.85
N LYS A 433 10.90 11.10 6.47
CA LYS A 433 9.75 10.72 7.29
C LYS A 433 9.56 11.62 8.53
N ASN A 434 10.64 11.97 9.25
CA ASN A 434 10.52 12.88 10.39
C ASN A 434 10.17 14.29 9.93
N ILE A 435 10.70 14.73 8.78
CA ILE A 435 10.31 16.02 8.20
C ILE A 435 8.82 16.06 7.90
N MET A 436 8.27 15.01 7.28
CA MET A 436 6.82 14.91 7.06
C MET A 436 6.03 14.93 8.37
N LYS A 437 6.57 14.33 9.44
CA LYS A 437 5.97 14.41 10.79
C LYS A 437 5.97 15.84 11.34
N ARG A 438 7.06 16.60 11.17
CA ARG A 438 7.18 18.01 11.59
C ARG A 438 6.20 18.90 10.83
N LEU A 439 6.16 18.76 9.51
CA LEU A 439 5.22 19.48 8.64
C LEU A 439 3.76 19.14 8.97
N TYR A 440 3.44 17.86 9.25
CA TYR A 440 2.11 17.45 9.69
C TYR A 440 1.69 18.08 11.04
N GLN A 441 2.68 18.41 11.89
CA GLN A 441 2.51 19.12 13.15
C GLN A 441 2.49 20.65 12.99
N LYS A 442 2.50 21.16 11.75
CA LYS A 442 2.52 22.59 11.39
C LYS A 442 3.78 23.32 11.87
N GLN A 443 4.89 22.60 12.03
CA GLN A 443 6.19 23.21 12.28
C GLN A 443 6.72 23.78 10.96
N GLN A 444 7.38 24.94 11.04
CA GLN A 444 7.94 25.64 9.89
C GLN A 444 9.45 25.43 9.85
N SER A 445 10.03 25.33 8.67
CA SER A 445 11.48 25.30 8.48
C SER A 445 11.91 26.52 7.70
N TYR A 446 13.03 27.11 8.09
CA TYR A 446 13.63 28.24 7.41
C TYR A 446 15.05 27.88 7.00
N CYS A 447 15.52 28.42 5.88
CA CYS A 447 16.88 28.18 5.39
C CYS A 447 17.49 29.41 4.71
N VAL A 448 18.81 29.44 4.63
CA VAL A 448 19.58 30.37 3.78
C VAL A 448 20.23 29.55 2.69
N ILE A 449 19.91 29.88 1.44
CA ILE A 449 20.52 29.27 0.26
C ILE A 449 21.47 30.29 -0.37
N LYS A 450 22.73 29.91 -0.56
CA LYS A 450 23.73 30.68 -1.30
C LYS A 450 24.39 29.75 -2.33
N ASN A 451 24.47 30.18 -3.59
CA ASN A 451 25.08 29.40 -4.69
C ASN A 451 24.54 27.96 -4.79
N ASP A 452 23.22 27.78 -4.70
CA ASP A 452 22.54 26.46 -4.68
C ASP A 452 23.00 25.51 -3.56
N GLN A 453 23.65 26.03 -2.52
CA GLN A 453 24.01 25.31 -1.30
C GLN A 453 23.30 25.91 -0.10
N VAL A 454 22.82 25.06 0.80
CA VAL A 454 22.24 25.54 2.07
C VAL A 454 23.36 25.87 3.03
N PHE A 455 23.40 27.13 3.41
CA PHE A 455 24.36 27.66 4.36
C PHE A 455 23.87 27.50 5.80
N ASN A 456 22.55 27.59 6.02
CA ASN A 456 21.93 27.48 7.33
C ASN A 456 20.48 26.98 7.21
N TYR A 457 19.99 26.25 8.21
CA TYR A 457 18.58 25.94 8.37
C TYR A 457 18.21 25.83 9.85
N PHE A 458 16.94 26.05 10.17
CA PHE A 458 16.38 25.80 11.49
C PHE A 458 14.87 25.50 11.41
N TRP A 459 14.30 25.01 12.51
CA TRP A 459 12.87 24.74 12.64
C TRP A 459 12.23 25.63 13.69
N VAL A 460 10.95 25.94 13.47
CA VAL A 460 10.13 26.78 14.33
C VAL A 460 8.83 26.07 14.68
N ASN A 461 8.51 26.01 15.97
CA ASN A 461 7.23 25.57 16.49
C ASN A 461 6.55 26.69 17.27
N LYS A 462 5.29 26.96 16.94
CA LYS A 462 4.50 28.02 17.58
C LYS A 462 3.64 27.53 18.76
N THR A 463 3.64 26.23 19.03
CA THR A 463 2.65 25.61 19.94
C THR A 463 3.26 25.00 21.18
N ALA A 464 4.50 24.49 21.08
CA ALA A 464 5.12 23.75 22.16
C ALA A 464 6.64 23.69 22.02
N ILE A 465 7.32 23.73 23.16
CA ILE A 465 8.73 23.33 23.28
C ILE A 465 8.75 21.80 23.22
N ARG A 466 9.44 21.25 22.23
CA ARG A 466 9.52 19.80 22.01
C ARG A 466 10.95 19.33 22.01
N MET A 467 11.23 18.39 22.90
CA MET A 467 12.52 17.72 23.01
C MET A 467 12.29 16.25 22.70
N ASP A 468 12.33 15.91 21.40
CA ASP A 468 11.96 14.57 20.91
C ASP A 468 12.81 13.45 21.56
N ASP A 469 14.11 13.69 21.83
CA ASP A 469 14.99 12.77 22.56
C ASP A 469 14.52 12.49 24.00
N LEU A 470 13.90 13.50 24.61
CA LEU A 470 13.34 13.41 25.95
C LEU A 470 11.90 12.90 25.94
N GLY A 471 11.23 12.87 24.79
CA GLY A 471 9.78 12.61 24.70
C GLY A 471 8.95 13.62 25.47
N ILE A 472 9.45 14.84 25.65
CA ILE A 472 8.81 15.93 26.40
C ILE A 472 8.23 16.94 25.40
N GLY A 473 6.98 17.34 25.64
CA GLY A 473 6.33 18.44 24.96
C GLY A 473 5.65 19.34 25.98
N GLU A 474 6.12 20.57 26.13
CA GLU A 474 5.52 21.58 27.00
C GLU A 474 4.80 22.63 26.14
N PRO A 475 3.59 23.07 26.51
CA PRO A 475 2.91 24.14 25.79
C PRO A 475 3.77 25.40 25.83
N LEU A 476 3.83 26.10 24.71
CA LEU A 476 4.55 27.36 24.60
C LEU A 476 3.63 28.49 25.11
N THR A 477 4.22 29.51 25.74
CA THR A 477 3.51 30.74 26.10
C THR A 477 2.90 31.41 24.87
N GLU A 478 1.84 32.19 25.07
CA GLU A 478 1.27 32.99 23.98
C GLU A 478 2.34 33.96 23.42
N ASN A 479 2.17 34.38 22.17
CA ASN A 479 3.10 35.29 21.48
C ASN A 479 4.57 34.84 21.50
N SER A 480 4.83 33.54 21.52
CA SER A 480 6.19 33.00 21.64
C SER A 480 6.51 32.03 20.50
N LEU A 481 7.79 31.88 20.18
CA LEU A 481 8.29 30.90 19.21
C LEU A 481 9.31 29.97 19.84
N TYR A 482 9.27 28.68 19.49
CA TYR A 482 10.31 27.73 19.83
C TYR A 482 11.15 27.43 18.59
N VAL A 483 12.45 27.73 18.65
CA VAL A 483 13.42 27.45 17.59
C VAL A 483 14.29 26.26 17.98
N TYR A 484 14.54 25.34 17.05
CA TYR A 484 15.31 24.10 17.27
C TYR A 484 15.94 23.58 15.98
N ASP A 485 16.84 22.60 16.10
CA ASP A 485 17.57 21.95 15.00
C ASP A 485 18.20 22.95 14.02
N TRP A 486 18.99 23.88 14.56
CA TRP A 486 19.71 24.90 13.79
C TRP A 486 21.16 24.46 13.51
N MET A 487 21.70 24.86 12.34
CA MET A 487 23.16 24.77 12.08
C MET A 487 23.91 25.94 12.71
N PHE A 488 23.40 27.15 12.46
CA PHE A 488 23.83 28.39 13.09
C PHE A 488 22.58 29.22 13.44
N PHE A 489 22.57 29.90 14.58
CA PHE A 489 21.45 30.78 14.94
C PHE A 489 22.05 32.01 15.64
N ASP A 490 22.11 33.12 14.91
CA ASP A 490 22.77 34.36 15.32
C ASP A 490 21.79 35.52 15.50
N GLY A 491 22.28 36.64 16.05
CA GLY A 491 21.47 37.84 16.30
C GLY A 491 20.70 38.33 15.06
N ASN A 492 21.30 38.22 13.87
CA ASN A 492 20.66 38.66 12.63
C ASN A 492 19.51 37.71 12.20
N ALA A 493 19.64 36.42 12.48
CA ALA A 493 18.57 35.44 12.27
C ALA A 493 17.39 35.64 13.21
N ILE A 494 17.70 35.98 14.46
CA ILE A 494 16.72 36.28 15.49
C ILE A 494 15.96 37.57 15.14
N ALA A 495 16.67 38.61 14.69
CA ALA A 495 16.10 39.87 14.25
C ALA A 495 15.07 39.67 13.13
N GLU A 496 15.44 38.90 12.11
CA GLU A 496 14.51 38.60 11.03
C GLU A 496 13.32 37.76 11.48
N LEU A 497 13.52 36.81 12.41
CA LEU A 497 12.42 36.00 12.93
C LEU A 497 11.35 36.88 13.59
N PHE A 498 11.74 37.85 14.41
CA PHE A 498 10.81 38.82 14.99
C PHE A 498 10.15 39.71 13.94
N GLN A 499 10.89 40.13 12.91
CA GLN A 499 10.32 40.92 11.81
C GLN A 499 9.27 40.14 11.02
N LYS A 500 9.49 38.84 10.78
CA LYS A 500 8.53 37.97 10.08
C LYS A 500 7.33 37.58 10.93
N HIS A 501 7.46 37.60 12.25
CA HIS A 501 6.39 37.28 13.19
C HIS A 501 6.18 38.45 14.15
N ASN A 502 5.64 39.56 13.64
CA ASN A 502 5.49 40.83 14.38
C ASN A 502 4.75 40.72 15.73
N ASN A 503 3.90 39.71 15.91
CA ASN A 503 3.15 39.50 17.16
C ASN A 503 3.91 38.64 18.17
N VAL A 504 5.17 38.30 17.91
CA VAL A 504 5.99 37.48 18.80
C VAL A 504 6.80 38.38 19.71
N GLU A 505 6.71 38.11 21.01
CA GLU A 505 7.36 38.83 22.10
C GLU A 505 8.59 38.09 22.61
N SER A 506 8.63 36.75 22.49
CA SER A 506 9.77 35.97 22.96
C SER A 506 10.10 34.75 22.10
N ILE A 507 11.38 34.38 22.09
CA ILE A 507 11.91 33.20 21.41
C ILE A 507 12.54 32.27 22.44
N TYR A 508 12.14 31.00 22.38
CA TYR A 508 12.68 29.91 23.18
C TYR A 508 13.60 29.04 22.33
N ILE A 509 14.73 28.63 22.91
CA ILE A 509 15.65 27.64 22.33
C ILE A 509 16.00 26.57 23.36
N THR A 510 16.31 25.37 22.89
CA THR A 510 16.84 24.30 23.74
C THR A 510 18.27 23.97 23.39
N ILE A 511 19.15 24.08 24.36
CA ILE A 511 20.58 23.81 24.17
C ILE A 511 20.95 22.54 24.96
N PRO A 512 21.49 21.50 24.31
CA PRO A 512 22.07 20.38 25.02
C PRO A 512 23.21 20.85 25.93
N ASN A 513 23.30 20.32 27.16
CA ASN A 513 24.27 20.82 28.13
C ASN A 513 25.74 20.70 27.67
N HIS A 514 26.03 19.74 26.78
CA HIS A 514 27.37 19.50 26.23
C HIS A 514 27.73 20.42 25.06
N TYR A 515 26.84 21.31 24.63
CA TYR A 515 27.13 22.29 23.60
C TYR A 515 28.18 23.29 24.12
N LYS A 516 29.31 23.40 23.43
CA LYS A 516 30.49 24.15 23.93
C LYS A 516 30.31 25.67 23.91
N ASN A 517 29.58 26.20 22.93
CA ASN A 517 29.52 27.64 22.66
C ASN A 517 28.21 28.26 23.15
N LYS A 518 27.84 28.03 24.43
CA LYS A 518 26.60 28.59 24.98
C LYS A 518 26.67 30.11 25.18
N ASN A 519 27.87 30.64 25.43
CA ASN A 519 28.09 32.07 25.66
C ASN A 519 27.60 32.95 24.51
N LEU A 520 27.68 32.44 23.27
CA LEU A 520 27.16 33.15 22.09
C LEU A 520 25.66 33.47 22.19
N PHE A 521 24.87 32.63 22.87
CA PHE A 521 23.43 32.89 23.06
C PHE A 521 23.19 33.92 24.16
N TYR A 522 23.98 33.88 25.25
CA TYR A 522 23.90 34.91 26.29
C TYR A 522 24.30 36.29 25.74
N GLU A 523 25.33 36.36 24.88
CA GLU A 523 25.74 37.59 24.18
C GLU A 523 24.63 38.14 23.26
N GLN A 524 23.75 37.27 22.76
CA GLN A 524 22.61 37.66 21.94
C GLN A 524 21.38 38.08 22.75
N GLY A 525 21.43 37.98 24.08
CA GLY A 525 20.34 38.37 24.98
C GLY A 525 19.50 37.20 25.53
N PHE A 526 19.84 35.94 25.23
CA PHE A 526 19.11 34.81 25.81
C PHE A 526 19.37 34.70 27.32
N VAL A 527 18.34 34.37 28.09
CA VAL A 527 18.42 34.07 29.51
C VAL A 527 17.98 32.64 29.77
N LYS A 528 18.70 31.95 30.66
CA LYS A 528 18.39 30.57 31.05
C LYS A 528 17.18 30.55 31.98
N GLU A 529 16.08 29.97 31.52
CA GLU A 529 14.83 29.84 32.30
C GLU A 529 14.87 28.62 33.22
N TYR A 530 15.17 27.46 32.63
CA TYR A 530 15.20 26.21 33.37
C TYR A 530 16.07 25.15 32.68
N GLN A 531 16.45 24.14 33.44
CA GLN A 531 17.17 22.97 32.96
C GLN A 531 16.32 21.72 33.18
N ILE A 532 16.25 20.89 32.14
CA ILE A 532 15.62 19.58 32.21
C ILE A 532 16.71 18.52 32.18
N THR A 533 16.68 17.62 33.15
CA THR A 533 17.53 16.43 33.21
C THR A 533 16.66 15.19 33.12
N LYS A 534 16.89 14.36 32.09
CA LYS A 534 16.28 13.04 31.96
C LYS A 534 17.32 11.97 32.21
N ILE A 535 17.05 11.09 33.16
CA ILE A 535 17.86 9.91 33.44
C ILE A 535 17.05 8.68 33.06
N LYS A 536 17.60 7.83 32.17
CA LYS A 536 17.07 6.50 31.91
C LYS A 536 17.93 5.47 32.62
N ILE A 537 17.32 4.62 33.45
CA ILE A 537 17.99 3.51 34.14
C ILE A 537 17.17 2.25 33.89
N LEU A 538 17.78 1.23 33.28
CA LEU A 538 17.12 -0.06 33.00
C LEU A 538 15.74 0.08 32.31
N GLY A 539 15.61 1.07 31.42
CA GLY A 539 14.35 1.36 30.71
C GLY A 539 13.35 2.26 31.44
N PHE A 540 13.51 2.53 32.75
CA PHE A 540 12.72 3.51 33.48
C PHE A 540 13.24 4.92 33.24
N SER A 541 12.36 5.90 33.06
CA SER A 541 12.74 7.30 32.82
C SER A 541 12.33 8.22 33.96
N PHE A 542 13.30 8.94 34.51
CA PHE A 542 13.11 9.98 35.52
C PHE A 542 13.40 11.35 34.90
N ILE A 543 12.52 12.32 35.13
CA ILE A 543 12.66 13.69 34.62
C ILE A 543 12.71 14.64 35.82
N LYS A 544 13.74 15.48 35.87
CA LYS A 544 13.89 16.56 36.86
C LYS A 544 13.96 17.89 36.13
N LYS A 545 13.13 18.85 36.55
CA LYS A 545 13.16 20.25 36.08
C LYS A 545 13.71 21.13 37.20
N GLN A 546 14.65 22.00 36.88
CA GLN A 546 15.24 22.96 37.80
C GLN A 546 15.13 24.34 37.17
N PHE A 547 14.41 25.24 37.83
CA PHE A 547 14.25 26.63 37.40
C PHE A 547 15.42 27.47 37.92
N PHE A 548 15.78 28.49 37.16
CA PHE A 548 16.80 29.48 37.52
C PHE A 548 16.11 30.84 37.59
N GLN A 549 16.43 31.63 38.60
CA GLN A 549 15.94 33.00 38.78
C GLN A 549 16.89 33.99 38.12
#